data_AF-A0A8T3LT30-F1
#
_entry.id   AF-A0A8T3LT30-F1
#
_cell.length_a   1.000
_cell.length_b   1.000
_cell.length_c   1.000
_cell.angle_alpha   90.00
_cell.angle_beta   90.00
_cell.angle_gamma   90.00
#
_symmetry.space_group_name_H-M   'P 1'
#
loop_
_entity.id
_entity.type
_entity.pdbx_description
1 polymer ?
#
loop_
_entity_poly.entity_id
_entity_poly.type
_entity_poly.pdbx_seq_one_letter_code
_entity_poly.pdbx_strand_id
1 'polypeptide(L)'
;MRSFIYRLRSGARAAGLAALVLVFAAQPAAAYLGDTYDPTPGERDWPLQAILTYSWLPNHEPPNWMAPLIRAEIAHLNDGTQGARLPVFRFTTDPRAAHLKIGYGIPQGADAPACAEVGSIVCIQRLPETPLRDKILLFAKDVRDGSPHDWQKYCQYRGTPPQGYRQGCFDVSHVTLRAMGFVYGLHRWDVDQYGKFGPGARITVMSAWALRRGVPGFQRIDFGRCDVARLQLLYDVYSPRSLYSTCLDRQATQLELGADDQSVGYRDPVHFRAKLKLDVTEPEVFVGNLVSGRRVVLQRSTDGFATFDSRVMEPQPGGLYTLTVRPAESASYRAVFQPIGEGLAGDTSDVVEVFVAPPPPA
;
A
#
# COMPACT_ATOMS: atom_id res chain seq x y z
N MET A 1 -81.41 -50.11 -13.41
CA MET A 1 -82.62 -49.41 -12.94
C MET A 1 -82.33 -47.92 -12.93
N ARG A 2 -83.08 -47.14 -13.74
CA ARG A 2 -83.23 -45.66 -13.77
C ARG A 2 -81.94 -44.85 -14.05
N SER A 3 -81.68 -44.40 -15.27
CA SER A 3 -82.24 -43.19 -15.95
C SER A 3 -82.05 -41.90 -15.16
N PHE A 4 -81.28 -40.93 -15.68
CA PHE A 4 -81.84 -39.66 -16.17
C PHE A 4 -80.79 -38.82 -16.93
N ILE A 5 -81.23 -38.34 -18.09
CA ILE A 5 -80.62 -37.38 -19.01
C ILE A 5 -80.85 -35.97 -18.44
N TYR A 6 -79.92 -35.02 -18.58
CA TYR A 6 -80.24 -33.65 -19.02
C TYR A 6 -79.02 -32.92 -19.62
N ARG A 7 -79.21 -32.45 -20.86
CA ARG A 7 -78.44 -31.40 -21.54
C ARG A 7 -78.67 -30.05 -20.86
N LEU A 8 -77.73 -29.09 -21.03
CA LEU A 8 -77.93 -27.68 -21.46
C LEU A 8 -76.60 -26.92 -21.28
N ARG A 9 -75.95 -26.50 -22.38
CA ARG A 9 -75.91 -25.13 -22.97
C ARG A 9 -74.87 -24.17 -22.35
N SER A 10 -73.82 -23.93 -23.14
CA SER A 10 -73.31 -22.61 -23.58
C SER A 10 -73.53 -21.38 -22.69
N GLY A 11 -72.45 -20.66 -22.37
CA GLY A 11 -72.56 -19.25 -21.97
C GLY A 11 -71.25 -18.67 -21.45
N ALA A 12 -70.65 -17.79 -22.24
CA ALA A 12 -69.46 -17.00 -21.91
C ALA A 12 -69.67 -16.03 -20.73
N ARG A 13 -68.56 -15.68 -20.07
CA ARG A 13 -68.17 -14.37 -19.45
C ARG A 13 -67.15 -14.70 -18.35
N ALA A 14 -65.85 -14.56 -18.60
CA ALA A 14 -65.08 -13.32 -18.60
C ALA A 14 -65.03 -12.61 -17.23
N ALA A 15 -63.78 -12.46 -16.77
CA ALA A 15 -63.25 -11.47 -15.84
C ALA A 15 -63.59 -11.60 -14.34
N GLY A 16 -62.55 -11.79 -13.54
CA GLY A 16 -62.63 -11.62 -12.09
C GLY A 16 -61.52 -12.26 -11.26
N LEU A 17 -60.28 -12.34 -11.77
CA LEU A 17 -59.13 -12.68 -10.92
C LEU A 17 -58.26 -11.43 -10.81
N ALA A 18 -58.42 -10.74 -9.68
CA ALA A 18 -57.53 -9.69 -9.24
C ALA A 18 -56.15 -10.31 -8.94
N ALA A 19 -55.26 -10.25 -9.92
CA ALA A 19 -53.85 -10.49 -9.71
C ALA A 19 -53.28 -9.27 -8.97
N LEU A 20 -53.03 -9.44 -7.67
CA LEU A 20 -52.24 -8.54 -6.86
C LEU A 20 -50.80 -8.58 -7.40
N VAL A 21 -50.48 -7.70 -8.35
CA VAL A 21 -49.09 -7.48 -8.79
C VAL A 21 -48.38 -6.77 -7.66
N LEU A 22 -47.69 -7.55 -6.82
CA LEU A 22 -46.62 -7.04 -5.97
C LEU A 22 -45.54 -6.48 -6.91
N VAL A 23 -45.65 -5.18 -7.20
CA VAL A 23 -44.53 -4.40 -7.68
C VAL A 23 -43.54 -4.37 -6.52
N PHE A 24 -42.63 -5.36 -6.49
CA PHE A 24 -41.33 -5.12 -5.91
C PHE A 24 -40.74 -3.98 -6.74
N ALA A 25 -40.91 -2.76 -6.25
CA ALA A 25 -40.01 -1.68 -6.60
C ALA A 25 -38.63 -2.23 -6.25
N ALA A 26 -37.90 -2.69 -7.26
CA ALA A 26 -36.47 -2.82 -7.17
C ALA A 26 -36.03 -1.46 -6.62
N GLN A 27 -35.61 -1.44 -5.35
CA GLN A 27 -34.92 -0.29 -4.83
C GLN A 27 -33.82 -0.01 -5.87
N PRO A 28 -33.73 1.20 -6.43
CA PRO A 28 -32.56 1.51 -7.23
C PRO A 28 -31.38 1.18 -6.32
N ALA A 29 -30.58 0.18 -6.73
CA ALA A 29 -29.32 -0.11 -6.07
C ALA A 29 -28.67 1.25 -5.84
N ALA A 30 -28.43 1.60 -4.57
CA ALA A 30 -27.89 2.89 -4.22
C ALA A 30 -26.71 3.15 -5.15
N ALA A 31 -26.84 4.18 -6.00
CA ALA A 31 -25.87 4.48 -7.03
C ALA A 31 -24.49 4.47 -6.38
N TYR A 32 -23.67 3.52 -6.81
CA TYR A 32 -22.36 3.26 -6.26
C TYR A 32 -21.44 4.39 -6.73
N LEU A 33 -21.56 5.55 -6.09
CA LEU A 33 -20.76 6.74 -6.35
C LEU A 33 -19.32 6.45 -5.95
N GLY A 34 -18.52 6.01 -6.93
CA GLY A 34 -17.12 5.67 -6.75
C GLY A 34 -16.38 5.74 -8.07
N ASP A 35 -15.21 6.38 -8.02
CA ASP A 35 -14.18 6.37 -9.06
C ASP A 35 -14.10 4.96 -9.69
N THR A 36 -14.55 4.79 -10.94
CA THR A 36 -14.88 3.48 -11.54
C THR A 36 -13.68 2.65 -12.03
N TYR A 37 -12.45 3.02 -11.66
CA TYR A 37 -11.29 2.14 -11.80
C TYR A 37 -10.61 1.94 -10.44
N ASP A 38 -10.79 0.73 -9.91
CA ASP A 38 -10.05 0.21 -8.77
C ASP A 38 -9.14 -0.88 -9.35
N PRO A 39 -7.80 -0.71 -9.38
CA PRO A 39 -6.93 -1.76 -9.88
C PRO A 39 -7.17 -3.03 -9.07
N THR A 40 -7.13 -4.19 -9.74
CA THR A 40 -7.28 -5.47 -9.06
C THR A 40 -6.25 -5.55 -7.94
N PRO A 41 -6.65 -5.83 -6.69
CA PRO A 41 -5.70 -5.94 -5.60
C PRO A 41 -4.59 -6.94 -5.93
N GLY A 42 -3.38 -6.45 -6.21
CA GLY A 42 -2.17 -7.29 -6.24
C GLY A 42 -1.56 -7.46 -7.61
N GLU A 43 -2.17 -6.86 -8.63
CA GLU A 43 -1.55 -6.78 -9.95
C GLU A 43 -0.50 -5.66 -9.95
N ARG A 44 0.73 -6.04 -10.31
CA ARG A 44 1.80 -5.10 -10.63
C ARG A 44 1.63 -4.70 -12.09
N ASP A 45 1.19 -3.46 -12.32
CA ASP A 45 1.02 -2.94 -13.69
C ASP A 45 2.36 -2.53 -14.34
N TRP A 46 3.39 -2.24 -13.53
CA TRP A 46 4.65 -1.68 -14.02
C TRP A 46 5.88 -2.47 -13.56
N PRO A 47 6.92 -2.65 -14.41
CA PRO A 47 8.19 -3.21 -13.97
C PRO A 47 8.84 -2.42 -12.83
N LEU A 48 9.63 -3.09 -12.00
CA LEU A 48 10.41 -2.45 -10.93
C LEU A 48 11.26 -1.32 -11.49
N GLN A 49 11.19 -0.14 -10.87
CA GLN A 49 11.98 1.05 -11.24
C GLN A 49 11.84 1.46 -12.72
N ALA A 50 10.71 1.13 -13.37
CA ALA A 50 10.42 1.60 -14.71
C ALA A 50 10.42 3.13 -14.74
N ILE A 51 10.96 3.71 -15.82
CA ILE A 51 10.85 5.15 -16.08
C ILE A 51 9.56 5.36 -16.86
N LEU A 52 8.56 5.91 -16.19
CA LEU A 52 7.27 6.26 -16.77
C LEU A 52 7.29 7.73 -17.15
N THR A 53 6.79 8.04 -18.33
CA THR A 53 6.65 9.43 -18.78
C THR A 53 5.21 9.88 -18.61
N TYR A 54 5.01 11.12 -18.16
CA TYR A 54 3.69 11.72 -18.11
C TYR A 54 3.64 13.06 -18.82
N SER A 55 2.49 13.39 -19.37
CA SER A 55 2.22 14.68 -20.02
C SER A 55 0.89 15.23 -19.55
N TRP A 56 0.66 16.51 -19.80
CA TRP A 56 -0.69 17.05 -19.67
C TRP A 56 -1.58 16.49 -20.77
N LEU A 57 -2.84 16.21 -20.42
CA LEU A 57 -3.86 15.94 -21.40
C LEU A 57 -4.17 17.24 -22.17
N PRO A 58 -4.11 17.25 -23.51
CA PRO A 58 -4.38 18.45 -24.29
C PRO A 58 -5.77 19.05 -24.00
N ASN A 59 -5.84 20.37 -23.87
CA ASN A 59 -7.04 21.15 -23.52
C ASN A 59 -7.58 20.90 -22.09
N HIS A 60 -6.85 20.13 -21.30
CA HIS A 60 -7.13 19.81 -19.91
C HIS A 60 -5.87 20.06 -19.08
N GLU A 61 -5.05 21.02 -19.48
CA GLU A 61 -3.87 21.40 -18.72
C GLU A 61 -4.29 22.02 -17.37
N PRO A 62 -3.63 21.65 -16.26
CA PRO A 62 -3.87 22.32 -15.00
C PRO A 62 -3.49 23.80 -15.10
N PRO A 63 -4.19 24.69 -14.38
CA PRO A 63 -3.84 26.11 -14.35
C PRO A 63 -2.42 26.32 -13.81
N ASN A 64 -1.82 27.47 -14.14
CA ASN A 64 -0.42 27.80 -13.84
C ASN A 64 -0.03 27.66 -12.36
N TRP A 65 -0.97 27.87 -11.43
CA TRP A 65 -0.74 27.71 -9.99
C TRP A 65 -0.76 26.25 -9.52
N MET A 66 -1.45 25.36 -10.23
CA MET A 66 -1.63 23.95 -9.87
C MET A 66 -0.57 23.06 -10.52
N ALA A 67 -0.23 23.31 -11.78
CA ALA A 67 0.79 22.57 -12.52
C ALA A 67 2.12 22.39 -11.76
N PRO A 68 2.72 23.42 -11.12
CA PRO A 68 3.93 23.25 -10.33
C PRO A 68 3.74 22.38 -9.08
N LEU A 69 2.56 22.40 -8.43
CA LEU A 69 2.27 21.58 -7.26
C LEU A 69 2.19 20.09 -7.64
N ILE A 70 1.48 19.76 -8.71
CA ILE A 70 1.41 18.38 -9.24
C ILE A 70 2.82 17.88 -9.58
N ARG A 71 3.62 18.71 -10.26
CA ARG A 71 5.00 18.35 -10.62
C ARG A 71 5.89 18.16 -9.39
N ALA A 72 5.74 19.02 -8.38
CA ALA A 72 6.48 18.90 -7.12
C ALA A 72 6.11 17.63 -6.37
N GLU A 73 4.82 17.27 -6.31
CA GLU A 73 4.37 16.04 -5.68
C GLU A 73 4.90 14.79 -6.41
N ILE A 74 4.84 14.78 -7.74
CA ILE A 74 5.40 13.67 -8.52
C ILE A 74 6.92 13.59 -8.35
N ALA A 75 7.61 14.73 -8.24
CA ALA A 75 9.04 14.75 -7.96
C ALA A 75 9.36 14.23 -6.55
N HIS A 76 8.53 14.55 -5.55
CA HIS A 76 8.60 13.98 -4.20
C HIS A 76 8.46 12.46 -4.24
N LEU A 77 7.50 11.92 -4.98
CA LEU A 77 7.35 10.46 -5.15
C LEU A 77 8.57 9.77 -5.77
N ASN A 78 9.39 10.49 -6.54
CA ASN A 78 10.59 9.94 -7.18
C ASN A 78 11.83 9.91 -6.28
N ASP A 79 11.78 10.51 -5.09
CA ASP A 79 12.97 10.67 -4.23
C ASP A 79 13.36 9.39 -3.45
N GLY A 80 12.54 8.35 -3.51
CA GLY A 80 12.75 7.07 -2.83
C GLY A 80 12.35 7.04 -1.35
N THR A 81 11.77 8.13 -0.82
CA THR A 81 11.33 8.23 0.59
C THR A 81 10.10 7.38 0.91
N GLN A 82 9.38 6.95 -0.12
CA GLN A 82 8.15 6.15 0.02
C GLN A 82 8.40 4.70 0.50
N GLY A 83 9.66 4.29 0.69
CA GLY A 83 10.01 3.01 1.31
C GLY A 83 9.90 1.79 0.39
N ALA A 84 9.57 1.96 -0.89
CA ALA A 84 9.45 0.91 -1.91
C ALA A 84 10.19 1.29 -3.21
N ARG A 85 10.54 0.33 -4.08
CA ARG A 85 11.24 0.59 -5.37
C ARG A 85 10.26 0.95 -6.49
N LEU A 86 9.56 2.06 -6.27
CA LEU A 86 8.53 2.55 -7.17
C LEU A 86 9.07 2.88 -8.57
N PRO A 87 8.24 2.75 -9.62
CA PRO A 87 8.48 3.42 -10.89
C PRO A 87 8.73 4.92 -10.72
N VAL A 88 9.58 5.48 -11.58
CA VAL A 88 9.96 6.90 -11.56
C VAL A 88 9.23 7.63 -12.68
N PHE A 89 8.58 8.75 -12.36
CA PHE A 89 7.81 9.54 -13.31
C PHE A 89 8.59 10.74 -13.85
N ARG A 90 8.59 10.92 -15.16
CA ARG A 90 9.22 12.06 -15.84
C ARG A 90 8.22 12.82 -16.67
N PHE A 91 8.18 14.13 -16.51
CA PHE A 91 7.35 14.97 -17.36
C PHE A 91 7.91 14.98 -18.79
N THR A 92 7.04 14.88 -19.78
CA THR A 92 7.35 15.06 -21.20
C THR A 92 6.38 16.06 -21.82
N THR A 93 6.91 16.91 -22.71
CA THR A 93 6.11 17.83 -23.53
C THR A 93 5.55 17.15 -24.78
N ASP A 94 6.01 15.94 -25.12
CA ASP A 94 5.43 15.14 -26.19
C ASP A 94 4.34 14.20 -25.63
N PRO A 95 3.04 14.54 -25.79
CA PRO A 95 1.94 13.73 -25.29
C PRO A 95 1.78 12.39 -26.03
N ARG A 96 2.48 12.17 -27.15
CA ARG A 96 2.52 10.89 -27.86
C ARG A 96 3.54 9.93 -27.26
N ALA A 97 4.56 10.44 -26.59
CA ALA A 97 5.58 9.69 -25.89
C ALA A 97 5.25 9.42 -24.41
N ALA A 98 4.15 9.97 -23.90
CA ALA A 98 3.71 9.79 -22.53
C ALA A 98 3.08 8.41 -22.30
N HIS A 99 3.51 7.70 -21.26
CA HIS A 99 2.83 6.53 -20.71
C HIS A 99 1.54 6.95 -19.98
N LEU A 100 1.58 8.13 -19.38
CA LEU A 100 0.51 8.67 -18.57
C LEU A 100 0.06 10.05 -19.08
N LYS A 101 -1.25 10.26 -19.23
CA LYS A 101 -1.80 11.61 -19.44
C LYS A 101 -2.50 12.06 -18.18
N ILE A 102 -2.16 13.25 -17.70
CA ILE A 102 -2.76 13.88 -16.52
C ILE A 102 -3.61 15.07 -16.99
N GLY A 103 -4.92 15.02 -16.78
CA GLY A 103 -5.83 16.13 -17.10
C GLY A 103 -6.41 16.79 -15.86
N TYR A 104 -6.80 18.06 -15.99
CA TYR A 104 -7.57 18.85 -15.03
C TYR A 104 -8.99 19.12 -15.58
N GLY A 105 -9.97 19.00 -14.70
CA GLY A 105 -11.39 19.18 -15.04
C GLY A 105 -12.01 17.95 -15.69
N ILE A 106 -13.32 18.02 -15.96
CA ILE A 106 -14.09 16.92 -16.57
C ILE A 106 -14.16 17.15 -18.08
N PRO A 107 -13.59 16.27 -18.92
CA PRO A 107 -13.84 16.28 -20.36
C PRO A 107 -15.34 16.22 -20.62
N GLN A 108 -15.88 17.10 -21.45
CA GLN A 108 -17.30 17.07 -21.83
C GLN A 108 -17.53 16.20 -23.07
N GLY A 109 -18.72 15.61 -23.19
CA GLY A 109 -19.11 14.83 -24.36
C GLY A 109 -18.72 13.36 -24.28
N ALA A 110 -18.57 12.71 -25.45
CA ALA A 110 -18.27 11.28 -25.56
C ALA A 110 -16.91 10.86 -24.96
N ASP A 111 -16.02 11.84 -24.73
CA ASP A 111 -14.70 11.64 -24.12
C ASP A 111 -14.72 11.75 -22.58
N ALA A 112 -15.89 12.03 -21.98
CA ALA A 112 -16.04 12.00 -20.53
C ALA A 112 -15.80 10.57 -20.04
N PRO A 113 -14.84 10.33 -19.13
CA PRO A 113 -14.61 8.99 -18.61
C PRO A 113 -15.83 8.52 -17.82
N ALA A 114 -16.10 7.22 -17.85
CA ALA A 114 -17.19 6.63 -17.07
C ALA A 114 -17.07 6.90 -15.56
N CYS A 115 -15.86 7.18 -15.05
CA CYS A 115 -15.62 7.57 -13.65
C CYS A 115 -15.87 9.04 -13.32
N ALA A 116 -16.32 9.88 -14.27
CA ALA A 116 -16.65 11.30 -14.03
C ALA A 116 -17.95 11.54 -13.24
N GLU A 117 -18.33 10.59 -12.37
CA GLU A 117 -19.54 10.73 -11.57
C GLU A 117 -19.45 11.89 -10.55
N VAL A 118 -20.62 12.35 -10.12
CA VAL A 118 -20.76 13.51 -9.23
C VAL A 118 -20.13 13.23 -7.86
N GLY A 119 -18.91 13.72 -7.64
CA GLY A 119 -18.25 13.73 -6.32
C GLY A 119 -16.92 12.99 -6.23
N SER A 120 -16.40 12.44 -7.33
CA SER A 120 -15.02 11.92 -7.43
C SER A 120 -14.01 13.07 -7.41
N ILE A 121 -12.92 12.92 -6.65
CA ILE A 121 -11.78 13.86 -6.60
C ILE A 121 -10.66 13.42 -7.58
N VAL A 122 -10.65 12.14 -7.94
CA VAL A 122 -9.71 11.53 -8.90
C VAL A 122 -10.49 10.53 -9.74
N CYS A 123 -10.16 10.41 -11.01
CA CYS A 123 -10.68 9.37 -11.89
C CYS A 123 -9.57 8.86 -12.77
N ILE A 124 -9.48 7.55 -12.84
CA ILE A 124 -8.44 6.88 -13.60
C ILE A 124 -9.16 6.02 -14.60
N GLN A 125 -8.74 6.15 -15.85
CA GLN A 125 -9.30 5.37 -16.93
C GLN A 125 -8.14 4.71 -17.66
N ARG A 126 -8.05 3.38 -17.54
CA ARG A 126 -7.19 2.58 -18.40
C ARG A 126 -7.75 2.62 -19.82
N LEU A 127 -6.93 3.02 -20.79
CA LEU A 127 -7.36 3.03 -22.18
C LEU A 127 -7.19 1.63 -22.78
N PRO A 128 -8.25 1.02 -23.33
CA PRO A 128 -8.21 -0.35 -23.84
C PRO A 128 -7.35 -0.53 -25.09
N GLU A 129 -7.00 0.55 -25.80
CA GLU A 129 -6.45 0.46 -27.16
C GLU A 129 -4.91 0.57 -27.27
N THR A 130 -4.17 0.57 -26.16
CA THR A 130 -2.70 0.57 -26.22
C THR A 130 -2.10 -0.23 -25.09
N PRO A 131 -1.14 -1.14 -25.35
CA PRO A 131 -0.37 -1.74 -24.27
C PRO A 131 0.40 -0.61 -23.59
N LEU A 132 0.07 -0.34 -22.32
CA LEU A 132 0.76 0.57 -21.40
C LEU A 132 0.53 2.09 -21.59
N ARG A 133 -0.71 2.54 -21.88
CA ARG A 133 -1.06 3.97 -21.76
C ARG A 133 -2.28 4.19 -20.87
N ASP A 134 -2.04 4.44 -19.59
CA ASP A 134 -3.10 4.86 -18.68
C ASP A 134 -3.42 6.35 -18.87
N LYS A 135 -4.70 6.73 -18.81
CA LYS A 135 -5.10 8.13 -18.61
C LYS A 135 -5.48 8.31 -17.15
N ILE A 136 -4.83 9.24 -16.46
CA ILE A 136 -5.33 9.76 -15.19
C ILE A 136 -6.00 11.10 -15.45
N LEU A 137 -7.24 11.22 -15.01
CA LEU A 137 -7.96 12.47 -14.98
C LEU A 137 -8.05 12.91 -13.51
N LEU A 138 -7.28 13.94 -13.16
CA LEU A 138 -7.39 14.56 -11.85
C LEU A 138 -8.57 15.52 -11.88
N PHE A 139 -9.64 15.15 -11.18
CA PHE A 139 -10.82 16.00 -11.09
C PHE A 139 -10.70 16.95 -9.91
N ALA A 140 -10.28 18.19 -10.17
CA ALA A 140 -10.81 19.26 -9.35
C ALA A 140 -12.22 19.50 -9.86
N LYS A 141 -13.21 19.01 -9.13
CA LYS A 141 -14.57 19.48 -9.37
C LYS A 141 -14.58 20.97 -9.04
N ASP A 142 -14.69 21.77 -10.09
CA ASP A 142 -15.12 23.15 -10.00
C ASP A 142 -16.47 23.18 -9.29
N VAL A 143 -16.51 23.81 -8.12
CA VAL A 143 -17.73 24.01 -7.34
C VAL A 143 -18.50 25.08 -8.12
N ARG A 144 -19.43 24.62 -8.97
CA ARG A 144 -20.17 25.36 -10.02
C ARG A 144 -20.83 26.69 -9.64
N ASP A 145 -20.68 27.20 -8.42
CA ASP A 145 -21.44 28.34 -7.90
C ASP A 145 -20.55 29.47 -7.36
N GLY A 146 -19.50 29.84 -8.10
CA GLY A 146 -18.90 31.19 -8.09
C GLY A 146 -18.38 31.75 -6.75
N SER A 147 -18.30 30.95 -5.68
CA SER A 147 -17.76 31.43 -4.40
C SER A 147 -16.23 31.33 -4.41
N PRO A 148 -15.47 32.39 -4.05
CA PRO A 148 -14.00 32.40 -4.08
C PRO A 148 -13.34 31.52 -2.98
N HIS A 149 -14.10 30.67 -2.30
CA HIS A 149 -13.56 29.88 -1.21
C HIS A 149 -12.90 28.59 -1.73
N ASP A 150 -11.56 28.64 -1.72
CA ASP A 150 -10.65 27.51 -1.47
C ASP A 150 -10.35 26.57 -2.65
N TRP A 151 -9.88 27.10 -3.78
CA TRP A 151 -9.28 26.32 -4.88
C TRP A 151 -8.03 25.51 -4.47
N GLN A 152 -7.48 25.77 -3.29
CA GLN A 152 -6.41 24.95 -2.68
C GLN A 152 -6.95 23.67 -2.02
N LYS A 153 -8.25 23.38 -2.15
CA LYS A 153 -8.97 22.42 -1.31
C LYS A 153 -10.09 21.74 -2.11
N TYR A 154 -9.91 20.46 -2.43
CA TYR A 154 -10.83 19.58 -3.12
C TYR A 154 -11.87 19.02 -2.16
N CYS A 155 -13.05 19.63 -2.15
CA CYS A 155 -14.13 19.23 -1.25
C CYS A 155 -15.08 18.24 -1.93
N GLN A 156 -15.36 17.09 -1.30
CA GLN A 156 -16.41 16.19 -1.77
C GLN A 156 -17.79 16.69 -1.32
N TYR A 157 -18.60 17.19 -2.26
CA TYR A 157 -19.95 17.69 -1.98
C TYR A 157 -20.98 16.55 -2.01
N ARG A 158 -21.75 16.39 -0.92
CA ARG A 158 -23.05 15.71 -0.95
C ARG A 158 -24.15 16.76 -1.14
N GLY A 159 -25.06 16.51 -2.08
CA GLY A 159 -26.20 17.35 -2.49
C GLY A 159 -26.99 18.01 -1.35
N THR A 160 -26.97 17.42 -0.15
CA THR A 160 -27.35 18.05 1.11
C THR A 160 -26.67 17.25 2.22
N PRO A 161 -25.73 17.81 3.01
CA PRO A 161 -25.20 17.07 4.15
C PRO A 161 -26.34 16.87 5.15
N PRO A 162 -26.56 15.66 5.70
CA PRO A 162 -27.36 15.54 6.92
C PRO A 162 -26.81 16.52 7.96
N GLN A 163 -27.67 17.18 8.73
CA GLN A 163 -27.24 18.19 9.70
C GLN A 163 -26.09 17.65 10.57
N GLY A 164 -24.92 18.31 10.52
CA GLY A 164 -23.73 17.95 11.31
C GLY A 164 -22.53 17.40 10.53
N TYR A 165 -22.64 17.09 9.23
CA TYR A 165 -21.48 16.67 8.44
C TYR A 165 -20.68 17.89 7.93
N ARG A 166 -19.48 18.11 8.47
CA ARG A 166 -18.53 19.09 7.93
C ARG A 166 -17.96 18.58 6.60
N GLN A 167 -18.08 19.39 5.56
CA GLN A 167 -17.40 19.15 4.29
C GLN A 167 -15.89 19.32 4.51
N GLY A 168 -15.13 18.36 4.02
CA GLY A 168 -13.69 18.34 4.16
C GLY A 168 -13.03 18.43 2.81
N CYS A 169 -11.90 19.13 2.75
CA CYS A 169 -11.21 19.41 1.51
C CYS A 169 -9.73 19.04 1.58
N PHE A 170 -9.19 18.52 0.49
CA PHE A 170 -7.79 18.08 0.37
C PHE A 170 -7.02 18.97 -0.58
N ASP A 171 -5.74 19.23 -0.34
CA ASP A 171 -4.95 19.99 -1.32
C ASP A 171 -4.60 19.16 -2.57
N VAL A 172 -4.06 19.86 -3.59
CA VAL A 172 -3.59 19.26 -4.84
C VAL A 172 -2.57 18.15 -4.59
N SER A 173 -1.70 18.30 -3.59
CA SER A 173 -0.66 17.32 -3.25
C SER A 173 -1.28 15.99 -2.81
N HIS A 174 -2.23 16.00 -1.87
CA HIS A 174 -2.91 14.78 -1.44
C HIS A 174 -3.70 14.11 -2.57
N VAL A 175 -4.37 14.92 -3.39
CA VAL A 175 -5.12 14.41 -4.55
C VAL A 175 -4.19 13.75 -5.55
N THR A 176 -3.06 14.40 -5.84
CA THR A 176 -2.02 13.86 -6.73
C THR A 176 -1.43 12.58 -6.15
N LEU A 177 -1.05 12.58 -4.86
CA LEU A 177 -0.55 11.40 -4.15
C LEU A 177 -1.51 10.22 -4.25
N ARG A 178 -2.81 10.44 -4.01
CA ARG A 178 -3.82 9.39 -4.12
C ARG A 178 -3.94 8.87 -5.56
N ALA A 179 -3.96 9.77 -6.53
CA ALA A 179 -4.05 9.37 -7.93
C ALA A 179 -2.85 8.54 -8.36
N MET A 180 -1.64 8.94 -7.96
CA MET A 180 -0.42 8.19 -8.21
C MET A 180 -0.43 6.84 -7.48
N GLY A 181 -1.03 6.76 -6.30
CA GLY A 181 -1.27 5.49 -5.59
C GLY A 181 -1.97 4.45 -6.46
N PHE A 182 -3.05 4.85 -7.15
CA PHE A 182 -3.74 3.97 -8.09
C PHE A 182 -2.87 3.57 -9.29
N VAL A 183 -2.03 4.46 -9.82
CA VAL A 183 -1.09 4.12 -10.92
C VAL A 183 -0.09 3.06 -10.47
N TYR A 184 0.33 3.14 -9.21
CA TYR A 184 1.19 2.13 -8.62
C TYR A 184 0.45 0.81 -8.35
N GLY A 185 -0.86 0.71 -8.56
CA GLY A 185 -1.65 -0.50 -8.28
C GLY A 185 -2.20 -0.56 -6.86
N LEU A 186 -2.23 0.57 -6.13
CA LEU A 186 -2.98 0.66 -4.89
C LEU A 186 -4.48 0.73 -5.20
N HIS A 187 -5.26 -0.05 -4.48
CA HIS A 187 -6.72 -0.04 -4.57
C HIS A 187 -7.31 0.71 -3.38
N ARG A 188 -8.61 1.01 -3.45
CA ARG A 188 -9.31 1.64 -2.33
C ARG A 188 -9.33 0.68 -1.15
N TRP A 189 -9.00 1.23 0.02
CA TRP A 189 -9.20 0.50 1.26
C TRP A 189 -10.65 0.69 1.71
N ASP A 190 -11.52 -0.28 1.40
CA ASP A 190 -12.87 -0.30 1.94
C ASP A 190 -12.86 -0.77 3.40
N VAL A 191 -13.60 -0.03 4.22
CA VAL A 191 -13.64 -0.18 5.69
C VAL A 191 -14.29 -1.51 6.12
N ASP A 192 -14.86 -2.25 5.18
CA ASP A 192 -15.66 -3.44 5.43
C ASP A 192 -14.80 -4.69 5.69
N GLN A 193 -13.55 -4.72 5.20
CA GLN A 193 -12.61 -5.82 5.52
C GLN A 193 -12.14 -5.83 6.99
N TYR A 194 -12.30 -4.73 7.73
CA TYR A 194 -11.92 -4.64 9.15
C TYR A 194 -13.06 -4.23 10.09
N GLY A 195 -14.31 -4.27 9.60
CA GLY A 195 -15.51 -4.28 10.44
C GLY A 195 -15.48 -3.32 11.63
N LYS A 196 -15.26 -2.02 11.41
CA LYS A 196 -15.59 -0.86 12.27
C LYS A 196 -14.83 0.37 11.75
N PHE A 197 -15.38 1.56 11.98
CA PHE A 197 -14.82 2.88 11.67
C PHE A 197 -13.46 3.15 12.36
N GLY A 198 -12.44 2.42 11.97
CA GLY A 198 -11.11 2.43 12.58
C GLY A 198 -10.16 3.48 11.98
N PRO A 199 -8.89 3.50 12.41
CA PRO A 199 -7.85 4.47 12.02
C PRO A 199 -7.46 4.47 10.53
N GLY A 200 -8.29 3.90 9.63
CA GLY A 200 -8.08 3.74 8.19
C GLY A 200 -7.59 5.02 7.50
N ALA A 201 -8.22 6.15 7.77
CA ALA A 201 -7.82 7.44 7.20
C ALA A 201 -6.40 7.90 7.60
N ARG A 202 -5.88 7.43 8.74
CA ARG A 202 -4.53 7.78 9.24
C ARG A 202 -3.45 6.82 8.77
N ILE A 203 -3.82 5.69 8.16
CA ILE A 203 -2.88 4.63 7.76
C ILE A 203 -2.80 4.44 6.24
N THR A 204 -3.71 5.05 5.48
CA THR A 204 -3.73 5.01 4.01
C THR A 204 -4.30 6.30 3.40
N VAL A 205 -3.71 6.79 2.31
CA VAL A 205 -4.25 7.85 1.42
C VAL A 205 -5.38 7.33 0.54
N MET A 206 -5.49 6.00 0.38
CA MET A 206 -6.47 5.30 -0.45
C MET A 206 -7.81 5.07 0.25
N SER A 207 -7.98 5.53 1.50
CA SER A 207 -9.25 5.45 2.23
C SER A 207 -10.37 6.15 1.46
N ALA A 208 -11.37 5.40 0.98
CA ALA A 208 -12.54 5.97 0.33
C ALA A 208 -13.36 6.85 1.30
N TRP A 209 -13.30 6.54 2.59
CA TRP A 209 -14.02 7.27 3.63
C TRP A 209 -13.34 8.58 4.01
N ALA A 210 -12.00 8.62 4.10
CA ALA A 210 -11.26 9.85 4.42
C ALA A 210 -11.61 10.98 3.43
N LEU A 211 -11.70 10.64 2.14
CA LEU A 211 -12.10 11.59 1.09
C LEU A 211 -13.47 12.24 1.34
N ARG A 212 -14.42 11.48 1.91
CA ARG A 212 -15.79 11.94 2.16
C ARG A 212 -15.89 12.88 3.35
N ARG A 213 -14.88 12.90 4.22
CA ARG A 213 -14.90 13.61 5.52
C ARG A 213 -13.53 14.17 5.85
N GLY A 214 -12.96 14.95 4.92
CA GLY A 214 -11.70 15.65 5.19
C GLY A 214 -11.79 16.42 6.53
N VAL A 215 -11.01 15.98 7.50
CA VAL A 215 -10.84 16.64 8.79
C VAL A 215 -9.38 17.03 8.93
N PRO A 216 -9.04 18.04 9.76
CA PRO A 216 -7.64 18.33 10.07
C PRO A 216 -6.87 17.06 10.43
N GLY A 217 -5.72 16.84 9.78
CA GLY A 217 -4.90 15.64 9.95
C GLY A 217 -5.20 14.47 9.00
N PHE A 218 -6.19 14.57 8.10
CA PHE A 218 -6.35 13.61 6.98
C PHE A 218 -5.57 14.04 5.73
N GLN A 219 -5.17 15.29 5.66
CA GLN A 219 -4.25 15.81 4.67
C GLN A 219 -2.92 15.05 4.77
N ARG A 220 -2.41 14.55 3.65
CA ARG A 220 -1.18 13.74 3.58
C ARG A 220 -0.38 14.18 2.37
N ILE A 221 0.93 14.22 2.58
CA ILE A 221 1.94 14.45 1.53
C ILE A 221 2.80 13.20 1.32
N ASP A 222 2.50 12.12 2.04
CA ASP A 222 3.18 10.83 1.96
C ASP A 222 2.19 9.68 2.05
N PHE A 223 2.54 8.58 1.39
CA PHE A 223 1.84 7.31 1.53
C PHE A 223 1.76 6.88 3.01
N GLY A 224 0.59 6.41 3.43
CA GLY A 224 0.42 5.86 4.77
C GLY A 224 1.11 4.52 4.93
N ARG A 225 1.32 4.07 6.18
CA ARG A 225 2.00 2.79 6.43
C ARG A 225 1.38 1.62 5.65
N CYS A 226 0.06 1.57 5.48
CA CYS A 226 -0.57 0.47 4.73
C CYS A 226 -0.47 0.64 3.22
N ASP A 227 -0.37 1.87 2.72
CA ASP A 227 0.00 2.12 1.33
C ASP A 227 1.43 1.63 1.10
N VAL A 228 2.38 2.04 1.94
CA VAL A 228 3.79 1.61 1.87
C VAL A 228 3.93 0.10 1.96
N ALA A 229 3.20 -0.56 2.86
CA ALA A 229 3.17 -2.02 2.94
C ALA A 229 2.76 -2.64 1.61
N ARG A 230 1.66 -2.15 1.01
CA ARG A 230 1.19 -2.65 -0.28
C ARG A 230 2.17 -2.35 -1.40
N LEU A 231 2.77 -1.17 -1.41
CA LEU A 231 3.81 -0.81 -2.37
C LEU A 231 5.07 -1.68 -2.20
N GLN A 232 5.45 -2.07 -0.99
CA GLN A 232 6.56 -3.01 -0.77
C GLN A 232 6.20 -4.42 -1.28
N LEU A 233 4.97 -4.89 -1.08
CA LEU A 233 4.50 -6.17 -1.66
C LEU A 233 4.48 -6.12 -3.20
N LEU A 234 4.21 -4.95 -3.77
CA LEU A 234 4.16 -4.77 -5.23
C LEU A 234 5.53 -4.49 -5.83
N TYR A 235 6.43 -3.76 -5.16
CA TYR A 235 7.65 -3.21 -5.76
C TYR A 235 8.92 -3.46 -4.94
N ASP A 236 8.88 -4.35 -3.94
CA ASP A 236 9.98 -4.56 -3.00
C ASP A 236 10.29 -3.32 -2.14
N VAL A 237 11.11 -3.50 -1.10
CA VAL A 237 11.66 -2.38 -0.30
C VAL A 237 12.68 -1.59 -1.09
N TYR A 238 12.71 -0.26 -0.89
CA TYR A 238 13.59 0.63 -1.66
C TYR A 238 15.08 0.23 -1.61
N SER A 239 15.54 -0.21 -0.45
CA SER A 239 16.90 -0.71 -0.24
C SER A 239 16.92 -1.79 0.85
N PRO A 240 18.00 -2.58 0.94
CA PRO A 240 18.21 -3.52 2.05
C PRO A 240 18.22 -2.88 3.44
N ARG A 241 18.30 -1.54 3.56
CA ARG A 241 18.25 -0.78 4.82
C ARG A 241 16.87 -0.18 5.10
N SER A 242 15.98 -0.14 4.10
CA SER A 242 14.64 0.43 4.25
C SER A 242 13.81 -0.42 5.19
N LEU A 243 13.09 0.22 6.11
CA LEU A 243 12.22 -0.48 7.06
C LEU A 243 11.03 -1.10 6.34
N TYR A 244 10.65 -2.29 6.78
CA TYR A 244 9.39 -2.90 6.35
C TYR A 244 8.23 -2.22 7.06
N SER A 245 7.18 -1.91 6.32
CA SER A 245 6.03 -1.22 6.92
C SER A 245 5.43 -2.05 8.06
N THR A 246 5.10 -1.40 9.17
CA THR A 246 4.39 -2.00 10.31
C THR A 246 2.96 -2.47 9.99
N CYS A 247 2.45 -2.18 8.79
CA CYS A 247 1.19 -2.75 8.31
C CYS A 247 1.38 -4.14 7.68
N LEU A 248 2.62 -4.54 7.37
CA LEU A 248 2.96 -5.95 7.13
C LEU A 248 3.00 -6.64 8.49
N ASP A 249 2.16 -7.65 8.69
CA ASP A 249 2.15 -8.38 9.94
C ASP A 249 3.36 -9.32 9.99
N ARG A 250 4.31 -9.02 10.89
CA ARG A 250 5.46 -9.85 11.32
C ARG A 250 6.01 -10.80 10.25
N GLN A 251 6.54 -10.24 9.17
CA GLN A 251 7.15 -11.04 8.11
C GLN A 251 8.29 -11.88 8.68
N ALA A 252 8.25 -13.19 8.43
CA ALA A 252 9.23 -14.14 8.96
C ALA A 252 10.64 -13.80 8.49
N THR A 253 11.61 -13.96 9.39
CA THR A 253 13.03 -13.75 9.11
C THR A 253 13.80 -15.01 9.50
N GLN A 254 14.95 -15.19 8.85
CA GLN A 254 15.91 -16.23 9.19
C GLN A 254 17.26 -15.59 9.50
N LEU A 255 17.80 -15.96 10.66
CA LEU A 255 19.06 -15.51 11.23
C LEU A 255 20.00 -16.70 11.42
N GLU A 256 21.09 -16.72 10.65
CA GLU A 256 22.12 -17.74 10.76
C GLU A 256 23.35 -17.14 11.45
N LEU A 257 23.99 -17.87 12.38
CA LEU A 257 25.24 -17.47 13.04
C LEU A 257 26.35 -18.46 12.70
N GLY A 258 27.54 -17.94 12.40
CA GLY A 258 28.77 -18.71 12.32
C GLY A 258 29.92 -18.04 13.08
N ALA A 259 30.92 -18.83 13.44
CA ALA A 259 32.23 -18.39 13.91
C ALA A 259 33.29 -18.88 12.92
N ASP A 260 34.40 -18.15 12.81
CA ASP A 260 35.55 -18.58 12.02
C ASP A 260 36.33 -19.73 12.68
N ASP A 261 36.35 -19.77 14.01
CA ASP A 261 36.90 -20.87 14.80
C ASP A 261 36.01 -21.15 16.02
N GLN A 262 35.94 -22.42 16.41
CA GLN A 262 35.22 -22.92 17.59
C GLN A 262 36.17 -23.51 18.63
N SER A 263 37.48 -23.59 18.38
CA SER A 263 38.48 -24.10 19.31
C SER A 263 39.69 -23.17 19.34
N VAL A 264 39.71 -22.25 20.30
CA VAL A 264 40.69 -21.15 20.34
C VAL A 264 41.55 -21.15 21.60
N GLY A 265 42.71 -20.51 21.53
CA GLY A 265 43.52 -20.24 22.72
C GLY A 265 42.86 -19.21 23.64
N TYR A 266 43.35 -19.16 24.87
CA TYR A 266 42.91 -18.17 25.86
C TYR A 266 43.08 -16.74 25.32
N ARG A 267 41.96 -16.00 25.19
CA ARG A 267 41.87 -14.61 24.66
C ARG A 267 42.27 -14.43 23.19
N ASP A 268 42.38 -15.52 22.45
CA ASP A 268 42.50 -15.44 20.99
C ASP A 268 41.19 -14.86 20.40
N PRO A 269 41.27 -14.09 19.31
CA PRO A 269 40.08 -13.51 18.70
C PRO A 269 39.25 -14.59 17.99
N VAL A 270 37.93 -14.52 18.17
CA VAL A 270 36.91 -15.25 17.42
C VAL A 270 36.06 -14.23 16.68
N HIS A 271 35.92 -14.41 15.36
CA HIS A 271 35.14 -13.57 14.49
C HIS A 271 33.77 -14.20 14.21
N PHE A 272 32.74 -13.70 14.88
CA PHE A 272 31.36 -14.08 14.65
C PHE A 272 30.76 -13.33 13.46
N ARG A 273 30.00 -14.06 12.63
CA ARG A 273 29.26 -13.52 11.50
C ARG A 273 27.82 -14.04 11.55
N ALA A 274 26.86 -13.13 11.61
CA ALA A 274 25.45 -13.45 11.49
C ALA A 274 24.90 -12.95 10.15
N LYS A 275 23.97 -13.70 9.55
CA LYS A 275 23.30 -13.35 8.29
C LYS A 275 21.80 -13.32 8.52
N LEU A 276 21.18 -12.16 8.28
CA LEU A 276 19.75 -11.94 8.40
C LEU A 276 19.11 -11.76 7.01
N LYS A 277 18.10 -12.58 6.72
CA LYS A 277 17.30 -12.50 5.50
C LYS A 277 15.82 -12.70 5.82
N LEU A 278 14.95 -12.35 4.87
CA LEU A 278 13.55 -12.75 4.95
C LEU A 278 13.39 -14.23 4.67
N ASP A 279 12.55 -14.88 5.46
CA ASP A 279 12.14 -16.28 5.32
C ASP A 279 10.64 -16.35 5.02
N VAL A 280 10.27 -15.71 3.91
CA VAL A 280 8.88 -15.69 3.44
C VAL A 280 8.82 -16.46 2.12
N THR A 281 7.77 -17.26 1.97
CA THR A 281 7.45 -17.93 0.70
C THR A 281 6.60 -17.04 -0.19
N GLU A 282 5.84 -16.11 0.40
CA GLU A 282 5.03 -15.13 -0.31
C GLU A 282 5.03 -13.76 0.40
N PRO A 283 4.99 -12.65 -0.36
CA PRO A 283 5.08 -12.61 -1.82
C PRO A 283 6.49 -12.93 -2.33
N GLU A 284 6.60 -13.49 -3.53
CA GLU A 284 7.88 -13.87 -4.16
C GLU A 284 8.89 -12.72 -4.19
N VAL A 285 8.42 -11.48 -4.27
CA VAL A 285 9.27 -10.27 -4.30
C VAL A 285 10.16 -10.12 -3.06
N PHE A 286 9.81 -10.76 -1.94
CA PHE A 286 10.54 -10.69 -0.69
C PHE A 286 11.48 -11.89 -0.46
N VAL A 287 11.38 -12.95 -1.27
CA VAL A 287 12.12 -14.19 -1.06
C VAL A 287 13.62 -13.94 -1.09
N GLY A 288 14.30 -14.27 0.00
CA GLY A 288 15.76 -14.16 0.10
C GLY A 288 16.28 -12.72 0.25
N ASN A 289 15.41 -11.72 0.43
CA ASN A 289 15.82 -10.35 0.65
C ASN A 289 16.72 -10.22 1.88
N LEU A 290 17.84 -9.55 1.70
CA LEU A 290 18.82 -9.33 2.76
C LEU A 290 18.39 -8.14 3.62
N VAL A 291 18.42 -8.29 4.94
CA VAL A 291 17.97 -7.28 5.89
C VAL A 291 19.18 -6.65 6.58
N SER A 292 19.55 -5.44 6.16
CA SER A 292 20.80 -4.77 6.55
C SER A 292 20.57 -3.59 7.49
N GLY A 293 21.54 -3.24 8.34
CA GLY A 293 21.45 -2.04 9.20
C GLY A 293 20.46 -2.17 10.37
N ARG A 294 20.05 -3.39 10.71
CA ARG A 294 19.18 -3.67 11.86
C ARG A 294 20.00 -3.88 13.12
N ARG A 295 19.32 -3.94 14.25
CA ARG A 295 19.96 -4.32 15.51
C ARG A 295 19.96 -5.84 15.64
N VAL A 296 21.14 -6.44 15.47
CA VAL A 296 21.42 -7.84 15.81
C VAL A 296 22.37 -7.86 16.99
N VAL A 297 22.08 -8.69 17.99
CA VAL A 297 22.94 -8.86 19.17
C VAL A 297 23.49 -10.27 19.24
N LEU A 298 24.77 -10.40 19.57
CA LEU A 298 25.39 -11.65 19.97
C LEU A 298 25.14 -11.82 21.47
N GLN A 299 24.47 -12.91 21.83
CA GLN A 299 24.24 -13.34 23.20
C GLN A 299 25.24 -14.45 23.55
N ARG A 300 25.83 -14.37 24.74
CA ARG A 300 26.77 -15.36 25.29
C ARG A 300 26.24 -15.94 26.59
N SER A 301 26.30 -17.26 26.75
CA SER A 301 26.02 -17.97 28.01
C SER A 301 27.15 -18.95 28.34
N THR A 302 27.53 -19.01 29.61
CA THR A 302 28.52 -19.96 30.17
C THR A 302 27.88 -21.11 30.93
N ASP A 303 26.60 -20.98 31.27
CA ASP A 303 25.79 -21.93 32.03
C ASP A 303 24.76 -22.68 31.15
N GLY A 304 24.87 -22.53 29.84
CA GLY A 304 24.01 -23.13 28.84
C GLY A 304 22.73 -22.35 28.57
N PHE A 305 22.03 -21.78 29.57
CA PHE A 305 20.64 -21.32 29.31
C PHE A 305 20.06 -20.16 30.13
N ALA A 306 20.66 -19.68 31.24
CA ALA A 306 19.94 -18.80 32.16
C ALA A 306 20.32 -17.31 32.08
N THR A 307 21.61 -16.98 31.86
CA THR A 307 22.07 -15.59 31.83
C THR A 307 22.85 -15.31 30.56
N PHE A 308 22.34 -14.37 29.75
CA PHE A 308 23.00 -13.97 28.51
C PHE A 308 23.57 -12.56 28.61
N ASP A 309 24.89 -12.46 28.50
CA ASP A 309 25.54 -11.18 28.17
C ASP A 309 25.30 -10.88 26.70
N SER A 310 24.94 -9.64 26.38
CA SER A 310 24.65 -9.24 24.99
C SER A 310 25.60 -8.16 24.50
N ARG A 311 26.03 -8.28 23.24
CA ARG A 311 26.79 -7.26 22.53
C ARG A 311 26.19 -7.02 21.15
N VAL A 312 26.08 -5.77 20.74
CA VAL A 312 25.57 -5.43 19.40
C VAL A 312 26.62 -5.83 18.35
N MET A 313 26.16 -6.50 17.30
CA MET A 313 26.99 -6.84 16.14
C MET A 313 26.97 -5.67 15.14
N GLU A 314 28.10 -5.40 14.50
CA GLU A 314 28.23 -4.31 13.53
C GLU A 314 27.56 -4.69 12.20
N PRO A 315 26.58 -3.91 11.70
CA PRO A 315 25.93 -4.18 10.42
C PRO A 315 26.89 -3.99 9.24
N GLN A 316 26.89 -4.97 8.34
CA GLN A 316 27.61 -4.97 7.07
C GLN A 316 26.61 -4.98 5.90
N PRO A 317 27.05 -4.65 4.67
CA PRO A 317 26.22 -4.82 3.49
C PRO A 317 25.74 -6.27 3.30
N GLY A 318 24.60 -6.46 2.65
CA GLY A 318 24.10 -7.78 2.31
C GLY A 318 23.56 -8.59 3.50
N GLY A 319 22.98 -7.92 4.50
CA GLY A 319 22.36 -8.57 5.65
C GLY A 319 23.34 -9.27 6.59
N LEU A 320 24.63 -8.97 6.47
CA LEU A 320 25.68 -9.50 7.33
C LEU A 320 25.86 -8.64 8.58
N TYR A 321 26.22 -9.27 9.69
CA TYR A 321 26.51 -8.63 10.97
C TYR A 321 27.75 -9.29 11.56
N THR A 322 28.70 -8.51 12.05
CA THR A 322 29.99 -9.05 12.51
C THR A 322 30.35 -8.59 13.89
N LEU A 323 30.99 -9.45 14.69
CA LEU A 323 31.54 -9.09 15.99
C LEU A 323 32.78 -9.93 16.30
N THR A 324 33.84 -9.29 16.78
CA THR A 324 35.03 -9.97 17.28
C THR A 324 34.99 -10.07 18.79
N VAL A 325 35.17 -11.27 19.33
CA VAL A 325 35.22 -11.54 20.78
C VAL A 325 36.56 -12.20 21.12
N ARG A 326 37.07 -11.96 22.33
CA ARG A 326 38.27 -12.64 22.86
C ARG A 326 37.85 -13.44 24.10
N PRO A 327 37.34 -14.67 23.93
CA PRO A 327 36.82 -15.44 25.05
C PRO A 327 37.95 -15.88 25.99
N ALA A 328 37.65 -15.90 27.29
CA ALA A 328 38.57 -16.35 28.34
C ALA A 328 38.21 -17.74 28.88
N GLU A 329 37.04 -18.25 28.49
CA GLU A 329 36.46 -19.53 28.92
C GLU A 329 35.47 -20.00 27.85
N SER A 330 35.24 -21.31 27.77
CA SER A 330 34.29 -21.90 26.83
C SER A 330 32.87 -21.37 27.08
N ALA A 331 32.12 -21.13 26.01
CA ALA A 331 30.78 -20.58 26.10
C ALA A 331 29.93 -20.91 24.87
N SER A 332 28.61 -20.83 25.05
CA SER A 332 27.60 -20.89 24.00
C SER A 332 27.24 -19.49 23.51
N TYR A 333 27.14 -19.33 22.19
CA TYR A 333 26.83 -18.07 21.53
C TYR A 333 25.61 -18.22 20.63
N ARG A 334 24.75 -17.21 20.57
CA ARG A 334 23.66 -17.12 19.57
C ARG A 334 23.44 -15.69 19.14
N ALA A 335 22.99 -15.48 17.92
CA ALA A 335 22.57 -14.17 17.45
C ALA A 335 21.06 -14.00 17.68
N VAL A 336 20.64 -12.78 18.02
CA VAL A 336 19.22 -12.42 18.18
C VAL A 336 18.94 -11.15 17.39
N PHE A 337 17.96 -11.22 16.51
CA PHE A 337 17.39 -10.09 15.79
C PHE A 337 16.14 -9.58 16.52
N GLN A 338 16.14 -8.28 16.86
CA GLN A 338 15.03 -7.61 17.55
C GLN A 338 14.55 -6.43 16.69
N PRO A 339 13.53 -6.61 15.84
CA PRO A 339 13.00 -5.53 15.01
C PRO A 339 12.41 -4.43 15.88
N ILE A 340 12.64 -3.17 15.48
CA ILE A 340 12.10 -1.99 16.16
C ILE A 340 11.46 -1.10 15.11
N GLY A 341 10.15 -0.85 15.25
CA GLY A 341 9.42 0.07 14.39
C GLY A 341 9.19 -0.40 12.95
N GLU A 342 9.35 -1.70 12.67
CA GLU A 342 9.12 -2.30 11.34
C GLU A 342 8.24 -3.55 11.42
N GLY A 343 7.69 -3.98 10.28
CA GLY A 343 6.79 -5.13 10.15
C GLY A 343 7.49 -6.49 10.06
N LEU A 344 8.72 -6.62 10.56
CA LEU A 344 9.45 -7.90 10.58
C LEU A 344 9.23 -8.66 11.88
N ALA A 345 9.28 -9.99 11.82
CA ALA A 345 9.38 -10.85 12.98
C ALA A 345 10.83 -10.88 13.49
N GLY A 346 11.01 -10.88 14.81
CA GLY A 346 12.32 -11.16 15.40
C GLY A 346 12.69 -12.63 15.21
N ASP A 347 13.98 -12.91 15.27
CA ASP A 347 14.50 -14.27 15.09
C ASP A 347 15.75 -14.51 15.96
N THR A 348 16.06 -15.77 16.23
CA THR A 348 17.21 -16.21 17.01
C THR A 348 17.90 -17.36 16.28
N SER A 349 19.21 -17.25 16.09
CA SER A 349 19.98 -18.29 15.42
C SER A 349 20.12 -19.55 16.28
N ASP A 350 20.56 -20.63 15.64
CA ASP A 350 21.15 -21.77 16.34
C ASP A 350 22.35 -21.34 17.22
N VAL A 351 22.67 -22.19 18.18
CA VAL A 351 23.78 -21.98 19.12
C VAL A 351 25.10 -22.44 18.50
N VAL A 352 26.12 -21.60 18.62
CA VAL A 352 27.52 -21.89 18.31
C VAL A 352 28.29 -22.05 19.61
N GLU A 353 28.90 -23.21 19.80
CA GLU A 353 29.80 -23.46 20.93
C GLU A 353 31.23 -23.05 20.56
N VAL A 354 31.89 -22.33 21.47
CA VAL A 354 33.32 -22.02 21.37
C VAL A 354 34.03 -22.59 22.58
N PHE A 355 35.02 -23.44 22.32
CA PHE A 355 35.90 -24.05 23.30
C PHE A 355 37.18 -23.23 23.43
N VAL A 356 37.57 -22.94 24.67
CA VAL A 356 38.78 -22.16 24.97
C VAL A 356 39.79 -23.06 25.67
N ALA A 357 41.01 -23.12 25.14
CA ALA A 357 42.11 -23.84 25.76
C ALA A 357 42.51 -23.20 27.11
N PRO A 358 43.06 -23.97 28.07
CA PRO A 358 43.54 -23.43 29.33
C PRO A 358 44.55 -22.28 29.11
N PRO A 359 44.62 -21.30 30.01
CA PRO A 359 45.67 -20.30 29.94
C PRO A 359 47.05 -20.97 30.03
N PRO A 360 48.07 -20.43 29.34
CA PRO A 360 49.43 -20.94 29.46
C PRO A 360 49.88 -20.86 30.93
N PRO A 361 50.72 -21.81 31.39
CA PRO A 361 51.25 -21.78 32.75
C PRO A 361 52.01 -20.46 33.00
N ALA A 362 51.82 -19.90 34.19
CA ALA A 362 52.37 -18.62 34.62
C ALA A 362 53.89 -18.64 34.82
#